data_AF-A0A7X6VNP3-F1
#
_entry.id   AF-A0A7X6VNP3-F1
#
_cell.length_a   1.000
_cell.length_b   1.000
_cell.length_c   1.000
_cell.angle_alpha   90.00
_cell.angle_beta   90.00
_cell.angle_gamma   90.00
#
_symmetry.space_group_name_H-M   'P 1'
#
loop_
_entity.id
_entity.type
_entity.pdbx_description
1 polymer ?
#
loop_
_entity_poly.entity_id
_entity_poly.type
_entity_poly.pdbx_seq_one_letter_code
_entity_poly.pdbx_strand_id
1 'polypeptide(L)'
;EGNEYYDKTGVIKMPNESALGNWGLMISKHSKHKEVALEFIKFRTSKQVLIDQNKALGAIPPLIEAFNDEAVTSKLMGNEAALLTLLKDSKPRPLSPFYGEIASVIQNNVHSVITGVETPEKAAEELKKGIEAVFK
;
A
#
# COMPACT_ATOMS: atom_id res chain seq x y z
N GLU A 1 -4.11 6.08 -23.53
CA GLU A 1 -4.10 6.98 -24.70
C GLU A 1 -5.49 6.99 -25.31
N GLY A 2 -6.04 8.18 -25.63
CA GLY A 2 -7.41 8.33 -26.14
C GLY A 2 -8.47 8.76 -25.12
N ASN A 3 -8.11 8.99 -23.86
CA ASN A 3 -8.98 9.62 -22.86
C ASN A 3 -8.74 11.14 -22.88
N GLU A 4 -9.80 11.95 -23.04
CA GLU A 4 -9.73 13.42 -23.05
C GLU A 4 -9.18 14.05 -21.76
N TYR A 5 -9.10 13.26 -20.68
CA TYR A 5 -8.55 13.65 -19.39
C TYR A 5 -7.11 13.23 -19.17
N TYR A 6 -6.49 12.52 -20.12
CA TYR A 6 -5.15 11.95 -19.94
C TYR A 6 -4.13 12.99 -19.45
N ASP A 7 -4.07 14.16 -20.10
CA ASP A 7 -3.18 15.28 -19.71
C ASP A 7 -3.87 16.32 -18.79
N LYS A 8 -5.03 15.98 -18.22
CA LYS A 8 -5.80 16.86 -17.32
C LYS A 8 -5.89 16.31 -15.90
N THR A 9 -5.09 15.29 -15.57
CA THR A 9 -5.03 14.70 -14.23
C THR A 9 -3.71 15.02 -13.55
N GLY A 10 -3.74 15.09 -12.22
CA GLY A 10 -2.55 15.29 -11.40
C GLY A 10 -2.67 14.52 -10.09
N VAL A 11 -1.54 14.28 -9.43
CA VAL A 11 -1.49 13.59 -8.14
C VAL A 11 -1.07 14.59 -7.07
N ILE A 12 -1.86 14.68 -6.00
CA ILE A 12 -1.54 15.50 -4.83
C ILE A 12 -1.47 14.63 -3.59
N LYS A 13 -0.74 15.10 -2.57
CA LYS A 13 -0.80 14.47 -1.25
C LYS A 13 -2.21 14.58 -0.68
N MET A 14 -2.63 13.57 0.07
CA MET A 14 -3.87 13.65 0.85
C MET A 14 -3.78 14.80 1.87
N PRO A 15 -4.91 15.43 2.25
CA PRO A 15 -4.92 16.47 3.28
C PRO A 15 -4.31 15.98 4.61
N ASN A 16 -4.55 14.72 4.94
CA ASN A 16 -4.01 14.00 6.10
C ASN A 16 -3.05 12.88 5.67
N GLU A 17 -2.64 12.05 6.62
CA GLU A 17 -1.80 10.88 6.40
C GLU A 17 -2.50 9.83 5.52
N SER A 18 -1.70 9.07 4.77
CA SER A 18 -2.18 7.96 3.95
C SER A 18 -1.76 6.62 4.54
N ALA A 19 -2.47 5.54 4.19
CA ALA A 19 -2.06 4.21 4.61
C ALA A 19 -0.86 3.72 3.78
N LEU A 20 0.23 3.36 4.43
CA LEU A 20 1.36 2.68 3.80
C LEU A 20 0.97 1.23 3.52
N GLY A 21 0.93 0.88 2.23
CA GLY A 21 0.80 -0.49 1.75
C GLY A 21 2.07 -0.96 1.06
N ASN A 22 2.29 -2.27 1.01
CA ASN A 22 3.27 -2.90 0.13
C ASN A 22 2.91 -4.36 -0.15
N TRP A 23 3.63 -4.96 -1.09
CA TRP A 23 3.67 -6.40 -1.30
C TRP A 23 5.11 -6.85 -1.07
N GLY A 24 5.32 -7.73 -0.09
CA GLY A 24 6.62 -8.33 0.20
C GLY A 24 6.77 -9.71 -0.45
N LEU A 25 8.00 -10.05 -0.82
CA LEU A 25 8.34 -11.43 -1.18
C LEU A 25 8.88 -12.15 0.05
N MET A 26 8.34 -13.34 0.33
CA MET A 26 8.69 -14.14 1.49
C MET A 26 9.06 -15.57 1.06
N ILE A 27 9.99 -16.18 1.78
CA ILE A 27 10.36 -17.59 1.57
C ILE A 27 9.58 -18.44 2.57
N SER A 28 8.82 -19.41 2.07
CA SER A 28 8.13 -20.38 2.93
C SER A 28 9.15 -21.14 3.79
N LYS A 29 8.87 -21.24 5.10
CA LYS A 29 9.66 -22.05 6.04
C LYS A 29 9.79 -23.51 5.57
N HIS A 30 8.80 -24.01 4.84
CA HIS A 30 8.75 -25.39 4.35
C HIS A 30 9.37 -25.59 2.96
N SER A 31 9.87 -24.53 2.31
CA SER A 31 10.50 -24.65 0.99
C SER A 31 11.73 -25.55 1.04
N LYS A 32 11.88 -26.42 0.04
CA LYS A 32 13.09 -27.21 -0.22
C LYS A 32 14.13 -26.47 -1.07
N HIS A 33 13.80 -25.28 -1.56
CA HIS A 33 14.63 -24.48 -2.47
C HIS A 33 14.83 -23.06 -1.92
N LYS A 34 15.33 -22.95 -0.69
CA LYS A 34 15.43 -21.64 0.00
C LYS A 34 16.51 -20.76 -0.63
N GLU A 35 17.59 -21.36 -1.09
CA GLU A 35 18.75 -20.70 -1.68
C GLU A 35 18.36 -20.06 -3.03
N VAL A 36 17.75 -20.83 -3.93
CA VAL A 36 17.26 -20.33 -5.22
C VAL A 36 16.14 -19.31 -5.04
N ALA A 37 15.24 -19.50 -4.05
CA ALA A 37 14.22 -18.51 -3.73
C ALA A 37 14.85 -17.18 -3.25
N LEU A 38 15.93 -17.23 -2.46
CA LEU A 38 16.66 -16.04 -2.03
C LEU A 38 17.35 -15.34 -3.21
N GLU A 39 17.97 -16.08 -4.11
CA GLU A 39 18.55 -15.53 -5.34
C GLU A 39 17.48 -14.84 -6.20
N PHE A 40 16.32 -15.47 -6.36
CA PHE A 40 15.19 -14.87 -7.06
C PHE A 40 14.71 -13.58 -6.40
N ILE A 41 14.56 -13.54 -5.07
CA ILE A 41 14.16 -12.33 -4.35
C ILE A 41 15.18 -11.22 -4.62
N LYS A 42 16.48 -11.48 -4.48
CA LYS A 42 17.55 -10.50 -4.75
C LYS A 42 17.48 -9.95 -6.18
N PHE A 43 17.30 -10.82 -7.16
CA PHE A 43 17.12 -10.42 -8.56
C PHE A 43 15.87 -9.55 -8.73
N ARG A 44 14.73 -10.03 -8.23
CA ARG A 44 13.40 -9.44 -8.39
C ARG A 44 13.26 -8.08 -7.70
N THR A 45 14.05 -7.84 -6.64
CA THR A 45 14.10 -6.56 -5.92
C THR A 45 15.32 -5.70 -6.29
N SER A 46 16.10 -6.10 -7.30
CA SER A 46 17.22 -5.28 -7.78
C SER A 46 16.73 -3.98 -8.42
N LYS A 47 17.53 -2.92 -8.31
CA LYS A 47 17.18 -1.58 -8.83
C LYS A 47 16.73 -1.63 -10.29
N GLN A 48 17.48 -2.33 -11.15
CA GLN A 48 17.17 -2.41 -12.58
C GLN A 48 15.82 -3.08 -12.83
N VAL A 49 15.54 -4.21 -12.17
CA VAL A 49 14.26 -4.93 -12.34
C VAL A 49 13.08 -4.09 -11.84
N LEU A 50 13.26 -3.31 -10.77
CA LEU A 50 12.22 -2.40 -10.27
C LEU A 50 11.94 -1.24 -11.26
N ILE A 51 12.99 -0.67 -11.87
CA ILE A 51 12.85 0.34 -12.93
C ILE A 51 12.12 -0.26 -14.15
N ASP A 52 12.50 -1.45 -14.58
CA ASP A 52 11.88 -2.10 -15.74
C ASP A 52 10.40 -2.41 -15.49
N GLN A 53 10.03 -2.74 -14.25
CA GLN A 53 8.62 -2.92 -13.87
C GLN A 53 7.83 -1.62 -13.85
N ASN A 54 8.44 -0.52 -13.40
CA ASN A 54 7.81 0.77 -13.51
C ASN A 54 7.57 1.14 -14.98
N LYS A 55 8.58 0.95 -15.85
CA LYS A 55 8.45 1.21 -17.29
C LYS A 55 7.34 0.39 -17.94
N ALA A 56 7.26 -0.89 -17.61
CA ALA A 56 6.32 -1.82 -18.23
C ALA A 56 4.89 -1.70 -17.68
N LEU A 57 4.73 -1.49 -16.36
CA LEU A 57 3.45 -1.63 -15.66
C LEU A 57 3.02 -0.39 -14.88
N GLY A 58 3.86 0.65 -14.80
CA GLY A 58 3.63 1.82 -13.94
C GLY A 58 3.75 1.52 -12.44
N ALA A 59 4.33 0.38 -12.07
CA ALA A 59 4.49 -0.01 -10.67
C ALA A 59 5.38 0.99 -9.91
N ILE A 60 4.92 1.49 -8.76
CA ILE A 60 5.71 2.39 -7.91
C ILE A 60 6.83 1.56 -7.24
N PRO A 61 8.12 1.87 -7.47
CA PRO A 61 9.21 1.11 -6.87
C PRO A 61 9.22 1.23 -5.34
N PRO A 62 9.43 0.13 -4.59
CA PRO A 62 9.61 0.20 -3.14
C PRO A 62 11.00 0.71 -2.73
N LEU A 63 11.93 0.83 -3.68
CA LEU A 63 13.30 1.29 -3.49
C LEU A 63 13.40 2.79 -3.86
N ILE A 64 13.77 3.65 -2.90
CA ILE A 64 13.83 5.11 -3.10
C ILE A 64 14.83 5.46 -4.20
N GLU A 65 15.97 4.77 -4.27
CA GLU A 65 17.03 5.01 -5.25
C GLU A 65 16.60 4.72 -6.70
N ALA A 66 15.48 4.03 -6.91
CA ALA A 66 14.89 3.83 -8.23
C ALA A 66 14.15 5.09 -8.74
N PHE A 67 13.69 5.98 -7.85
CA PHE A 67 13.04 7.23 -8.25
C PHE A 67 14.01 8.25 -8.86
N ASN A 68 15.32 8.07 -8.69
CA ASN A 68 16.34 8.90 -9.32
C ASN A 68 16.53 8.58 -10.82
N ASP A 69 15.85 7.56 -11.35
CA ASP A 69 15.90 7.20 -12.77
C ASP A 69 14.85 8.00 -13.56
N GLU A 70 15.27 8.68 -14.62
CA GLU A 70 14.38 9.54 -15.43
C GLU A 70 13.23 8.78 -16.10
N ALA A 71 13.41 7.48 -16.35
CA ALA A 71 12.33 6.68 -16.92
C ALA A 71 11.23 6.38 -15.89
N VAL A 72 11.58 6.38 -14.60
CA VAL A 72 10.59 6.28 -13.52
C VAL A 72 9.86 7.61 -13.36
N THR A 73 10.57 8.73 -13.40
CA THR A 73 9.96 10.06 -13.24
C THR A 73 9.00 10.38 -14.39
N SER A 74 9.42 10.19 -15.64
CA SER A 74 8.56 10.45 -16.80
C SER A 74 7.21 9.71 -16.78
N LYS A 75 7.15 8.48 -16.23
CA LYS A 75 5.91 7.71 -16.07
C LYS A 75 5.02 8.16 -14.92
N LEU A 76 5.58 8.86 -13.94
CA LEU A 76 4.84 9.39 -12.79
C LEU A 76 4.27 10.80 -13.06
N MET A 77 4.34 11.27 -14.32
CA MET A 77 3.84 12.56 -14.77
C MET A 77 4.44 13.74 -13.98
N GLY A 78 5.72 13.64 -13.56
CA GLY A 78 6.40 14.68 -12.78
C GLY A 78 5.94 14.78 -11.32
N ASN A 79 5.21 13.78 -10.81
CA ASN A 79 4.69 13.77 -9.44
C ASN A 79 5.60 13.03 -8.46
N GLU A 80 6.87 12.81 -8.77
CA GLU A 80 7.76 11.99 -7.94
C GLU A 80 8.01 12.65 -6.60
N ALA A 81 8.17 13.96 -6.59
CA ALA A 81 8.28 14.72 -5.34
C ALA A 81 7.02 14.55 -4.47
N ALA A 82 5.83 14.58 -5.07
CA ALA A 82 4.57 14.37 -4.37
C ALA A 82 4.40 12.93 -3.88
N LEU A 83 4.79 11.94 -4.69
CA LEU A 83 4.75 10.52 -4.33
C LEU A 83 5.78 10.15 -3.26
N LEU A 84 7.00 10.68 -3.34
CA LEU A 84 8.02 10.49 -2.31
C LEU A 84 7.58 11.13 -0.99
N THR A 85 6.93 12.30 -1.04
CA THR A 85 6.34 12.93 0.14
C THR A 85 5.19 12.09 0.70
N LEU A 86 4.29 11.60 -0.16
CA LEU A 86 3.19 10.71 0.22
C LEU A 86 3.71 9.44 0.91
N LEU A 87 4.76 8.81 0.36
CA LEU A 87 5.37 7.61 0.93
C LEU A 87 5.99 7.90 2.30
N LYS A 88 6.65 9.06 2.48
CA LYS A 88 7.23 9.47 3.77
C LYS A 88 6.17 9.76 4.83
N ASP A 89 5.05 10.37 4.43
CA ASP A 89 3.98 10.76 5.35
C ASP A 89 3.01 9.60 5.63
N SER A 90 3.10 8.50 4.88
CA SER A 90 2.21 7.36 5.02
C SER A 90 2.54 6.51 6.26
N LYS A 91 1.50 6.01 6.93
CA LYS A 91 1.64 5.16 8.13
C LYS A 91 1.22 3.73 7.87
N PRO A 92 1.95 2.73 8.40
CA PRO A 92 1.51 1.35 8.32
C PRO A 92 0.19 1.19 9.08
N ARG A 93 -0.63 0.27 8.59
CA ARG A 93 -1.79 -0.22 9.35
C ARG A 93 -1.28 -0.96 10.60
N PRO A 94 -2.11 -1.13 11.65
CA PRO A 94 -1.68 -1.77 12.89
C PRO A 94 -0.99 -3.13 12.64
N LEU A 95 0.26 -3.25 13.12
CA LEU A 95 1.02 -4.49 13.03
C LEU A 95 0.53 -5.45 14.11
N SER A 96 -0.27 -6.43 13.71
CA SER A 96 -0.81 -7.47 14.59
C SER A 96 -0.93 -8.79 13.84
N PRO A 97 -0.66 -9.95 14.49
CA PRO A 97 -0.98 -11.25 13.90
C PRO A 97 -2.48 -11.41 13.67
N PHE A 98 -3.33 -10.67 14.39
CA PHE A 98 -4.78 -10.65 14.27
C PHE A 98 -5.28 -9.52 13.37
N TYR A 99 -4.42 -8.99 12.49
CA TYR A 99 -4.79 -7.85 11.65
C TYR A 99 -6.02 -8.13 10.78
N GLY A 100 -6.20 -9.38 10.31
CA GLY A 100 -7.37 -9.76 9.51
C GLY A 100 -8.69 -9.59 10.26
N GLU A 101 -8.73 -10.04 11.50
CA GLU A 101 -9.87 -9.94 12.41
C GLU A 101 -10.14 -8.47 12.79
N ILE A 102 -9.08 -7.74 13.16
CA ILE A 102 -9.16 -6.30 13.46
C ILE A 102 -9.71 -5.53 12.24
N ALA A 103 -9.18 -5.81 11.05
CA ALA A 103 -9.60 -5.16 9.82
C ALA A 103 -11.06 -5.46 9.48
N SER A 104 -11.53 -6.68 9.75
CA SER A 104 -12.93 -7.07 9.55
C SER A 104 -13.87 -6.31 10.48
N VAL A 105 -13.52 -6.18 11.76
CA VAL A 105 -14.27 -5.37 12.74
C VAL A 105 -14.36 -3.91 12.28
N ILE A 106 -13.23 -3.33 11.86
CA ILE A 106 -13.19 -1.94 11.38
C ILE A 106 -14.07 -1.78 10.13
N GLN A 107 -13.91 -2.65 9.13
CA GLN A 107 -14.66 -2.56 7.87
C GLN A 107 -16.17 -2.66 8.08
N ASN A 108 -16.63 -3.60 8.91
CA ASN A 108 -18.06 -3.79 9.16
C ASN A 108 -18.69 -2.55 9.84
N ASN A 109 -18.03 -1.99 10.86
CA ASN A 109 -18.54 -0.82 11.58
C ASN A 109 -18.47 0.45 10.73
N VAL A 110 -17.41 0.65 9.94
CA VAL A 110 -17.34 1.79 9.01
C VAL A 110 -18.41 1.67 7.92
N HIS A 111 -18.63 0.45 7.41
CA HIS A 111 -19.67 0.20 6.41
C HIS A 111 -21.09 0.43 6.95
N SER A 112 -21.38 0.06 8.21
CA SER A 112 -22.70 0.29 8.81
C SER A 112 -23.05 1.79 8.91
N VAL A 113 -22.05 2.63 9.19
CA VAL A 113 -22.22 4.09 9.18
C VAL A 113 -22.43 4.62 7.77
N ILE A 114 -21.59 4.23 6.81
CA ILE A 114 -21.68 4.70 5.40
C ILE A 114 -23.03 4.32 4.78
N THR A 115 -23.59 3.17 5.16
CA THR A 115 -24.88 2.67 4.66
C THR A 115 -26.09 3.15 5.48
N GLY A 116 -25.86 3.92 6.55
CA GLY A 116 -26.94 4.46 7.39
C GLY A 116 -27.63 3.43 8.29
N VAL A 117 -27.03 2.25 8.47
CA VAL A 117 -27.55 1.20 9.37
C VAL A 117 -27.32 1.59 10.84
N GLU A 118 -26.21 2.24 11.14
CA GLU A 118 -25.86 2.69 12.49
C GLU A 118 -25.39 4.14 12.51
N THR A 119 -25.49 4.79 13.68
CA THR A 119 -24.88 6.11 13.88
C THR A 119 -23.38 5.99 14.10
N PRO A 120 -22.59 7.04 13.80
CA PRO A 120 -21.15 7.05 14.08
C PRO A 120 -20.81 6.72 15.54
N GLU A 121 -21.59 7.21 16.50
CA GLU A 121 -21.38 7.00 17.93
C GLU A 121 -21.53 5.51 18.29
N LYS A 122 -22.62 4.89 17.83
CA LYS A 122 -22.88 3.47 18.08
C LYS A 122 -21.82 2.59 17.43
N ALA A 123 -21.47 2.86 16.17
CA ALA A 123 -20.44 2.11 15.47
C ALA A 123 -19.06 2.26 16.13
N ALA A 124 -18.75 3.42 16.73
CA ALA A 124 -17.50 3.61 17.47
C ALA A 124 -17.45 2.77 18.76
N GLU A 125 -18.56 2.66 19.49
CA GLU A 125 -18.66 1.79 20.66
C GLU A 125 -18.49 0.31 20.30
N GLU A 126 -19.16 -0.13 19.24
CA GLU A 126 -19.07 -1.51 18.76
C GLU A 126 -17.70 -1.84 18.17
N LEU A 127 -17.06 -0.89 17.49
CA LEU A 127 -15.67 -1.02 17.03
C LEU A 127 -14.71 -1.23 18.21
N LYS A 128 -14.85 -0.45 19.29
CA LYS A 128 -14.01 -0.62 20.50
C LYS A 128 -14.20 -2.01 21.12
N LYS A 129 -15.44 -2.42 21.35
CA LYS A 129 -15.76 -3.75 21.92
C LYS A 129 -15.24 -4.88 21.03
N GLY A 130 -15.45 -4.77 19.72
CA GLY A 130 -15.03 -5.77 18.74
C GLY A 130 -13.51 -5.94 18.69
N ILE A 131 -12.76 -4.83 18.68
CA ILE A 131 -11.29 -4.90 18.70
C ILE A 131 -10.79 -5.48 20.02
N GLU A 132 -11.34 -5.06 21.17
CA GLU A 132 -10.98 -5.63 22.48
C GLU A 132 -11.24 -7.14 22.55
N ALA A 133 -12.29 -7.63 21.89
CA ALA A 133 -12.61 -9.06 21.83
C ALA A 133 -11.62 -9.88 20.99
N VAL A 134 -10.97 -9.28 19.97
CA VAL A 134 -9.95 -9.96 19.16
C VAL A 134 -8.71 -10.34 19.99
N PHE A 135 -8.41 -9.57 21.04
CA PHE A 135 -7.23 -9.78 21.88
C PHE A 135 -7.49 -10.60 23.15
N LYS A 136 -8.71 -11.10 23.36
CA LYS A 136 -9.07 -11.99 24.48
C LYS A 136 -8.93 -13.45 24.07
#